data_AF-H6N760-F1
#
_entry.id   AF-H6N760-F1
#
_cell.length_a   1.000
_cell.length_b   1.000
_cell.length_c   1.000
_cell.angle_alpha   90.00
_cell.angle_beta   90.00
_cell.angle_gamma   90.00
#
_symmetry.space_group_name_H-M   'P 1'
#
loop_
_entity.id
_entity.type
_entity.pdbx_description
1 polymer ?
#
loop_
_entity_poly.entity_id
_entity_poly.type
_entity_poly.pdbx_seq_one_letter_code
_entity_poly.pdbx_strand_id
1 'polypeptide(L)'
;MSRGRILLGISGAGATALAALFGNSKIKEHNYRIKMEKFRKTAKKVNEALLKEYLWGNTKVYDPEHAIWEKKFLAYEERKWTDENFEHTPKEAMNNLESFRNFCFEKMEQNLQELTGEHGVNPSSIPAVTGYWDYCLVSDNEFKQLTEK
;
A
#
# COMPACT_ATOMS: atom_id res chain seq x y z
N MET A 1 8.68 8.02 -61.35
CA MET A 1 8.06 6.91 -60.58
C MET A 1 8.92 5.67 -60.79
N SER A 2 9.23 4.76 -59.87
CA SER A 2 9.14 4.61 -58.41
C SER A 2 9.38 3.11 -58.20
N ARG A 3 10.36 2.75 -57.35
CA ARG A 3 10.44 1.52 -56.51
C ARG A 3 10.45 0.18 -57.27
N GLY A 4 11.44 -0.68 -57.12
CA GLY A 4 12.29 -0.96 -55.97
C GLY A 4 12.31 -2.48 -55.75
N ARG A 5 13.39 -2.99 -55.16
CA ARG A 5 13.43 -4.11 -54.20
C ARG A 5 14.90 -4.42 -53.91
N ILE A 6 15.40 -3.83 -52.83
CA ILE A 6 16.59 -4.34 -52.15
C ILE A 6 16.10 -5.47 -51.25
N LEU A 7 16.47 -6.68 -51.64
CA LEU A 7 16.62 -7.85 -50.77
C LEU A 7 17.69 -7.53 -49.72
N LEU A 8 17.37 -7.62 -48.44
CA LEU A 8 18.23 -8.10 -47.34
C LEU A 8 17.24 -8.41 -46.21
N GLY A 9 17.11 -9.63 -45.70
CA GLY A 9 18.18 -10.52 -45.29
C GLY A 9 17.85 -10.89 -43.84
N ILE A 10 17.58 -12.16 -43.60
CA ILE A 10 17.13 -12.73 -42.33
C ILE A 10 18.25 -12.54 -41.30
N SER A 11 18.12 -11.58 -40.39
CA SER A 11 19.03 -11.42 -39.24
C SER A 11 18.36 -10.52 -38.19
N GLY A 12 17.50 -11.07 -37.34
CA GLY A 12 16.83 -10.20 -36.35
C GLY A 12 15.83 -10.85 -35.41
N ALA A 13 15.88 -12.16 -35.20
CA ALA A 13 15.09 -12.82 -34.17
C ALA A 13 16.00 -13.14 -32.97
N GLY A 14 16.35 -12.13 -32.18
CA GLY A 14 17.16 -12.33 -30.97
C GLY A 14 17.29 -11.07 -30.10
N ALA A 15 17.47 -9.90 -30.72
CA ALA A 15 17.66 -8.65 -29.97
C ALA A 15 16.34 -8.02 -29.48
N THR A 16 15.23 -8.22 -30.18
CA THR A 16 13.93 -7.61 -29.84
C THR A 16 13.23 -8.27 -28.66
N ALA A 17 13.43 -9.58 -28.43
CA ALA A 17 12.85 -10.28 -27.29
C ALA A 17 13.49 -9.83 -25.96
N LEU A 18 14.81 -9.62 -25.93
CA LEU A 18 15.51 -9.13 -24.75
C LEU A 18 15.18 -7.66 -24.46
N ALA A 19 15.13 -6.80 -25.48
CA ALA A 19 14.75 -5.39 -25.29
C ALA A 19 13.31 -5.21 -24.75
N ALA A 20 12.37 -6.07 -25.16
CA ALA A 20 11.01 -6.07 -24.62
C ALA A 20 10.96 -6.57 -23.16
N LEU A 21 11.76 -7.59 -22.81
CA LEU A 21 11.84 -8.11 -21.43
C LEU A 21 12.51 -7.11 -20.48
N PHE A 22 13.63 -6.51 -20.87
CA PHE A 22 14.36 -5.54 -20.06
C PHE A 22 13.70 -4.14 -20.06
N GLY A 23 13.02 -3.75 -21.13
CA GLY A 23 12.24 -2.51 -21.19
C GLY A 23 11.04 -2.54 -20.24
N ASN A 24 10.29 -3.65 -20.26
CA ASN A 24 9.15 -3.83 -19.36
C ASN A 24 9.57 -4.01 -17.89
N SER A 25 10.71 -4.67 -17.62
CA SER A 25 11.20 -4.82 -16.25
C SER A 25 11.64 -3.49 -15.64
N LYS A 26 12.38 -2.66 -16.41
CA LYS A 26 12.82 -1.33 -15.95
C LYS A 26 11.66 -0.37 -15.70
N ILE A 27 10.62 -0.41 -16.55
CA ILE A 27 9.41 0.42 -16.35
C ILE A 27 8.67 -0.04 -15.09
N LYS A 28 8.50 -1.35 -14.88
CA LYS A 28 7.88 -1.91 -13.67
C LYS A 28 8.64 -1.52 -12.41
N GLU A 29 9.97 -1.68 -12.41
CA GLU A 29 10.84 -1.31 -11.29
C GLU A 29 10.77 0.19 -10.99
N HIS A 30 10.79 1.04 -12.03
CA HIS A 30 10.67 2.47 -11.88
C HIS A 30 9.32 2.89 -11.27
N ASN A 31 8.22 2.33 -11.78
CA ASN A 31 6.87 2.59 -11.28
C ASN A 31 6.72 2.11 -9.83
N TYR A 32 7.26 0.94 -9.51
CA TYR A 32 7.28 0.40 -8.14
C TYR A 32 8.02 1.36 -7.19
N ARG A 33 9.21 1.82 -7.58
CA ARG A 33 10.01 2.75 -6.76
C ARG A 33 9.28 4.07 -6.50
N ILE A 34 8.67 4.66 -7.53
CA ILE A 34 7.87 5.89 -7.38
C ILE A 34 6.70 5.66 -6.43
N LYS A 35 5.99 4.54 -6.57
CA LYS A 35 4.87 4.17 -5.70
C LYS A 35 5.31 4.02 -4.24
N MET A 36 6.40 3.30 -3.98
CA MET A 36 6.93 3.14 -2.62
C MET A 36 7.42 4.48 -2.04
N GLU A 37 8.03 5.35 -2.83
CA GLU A 37 8.41 6.69 -2.38
C GLU A 37 7.18 7.52 -1.99
N LYS A 38 6.10 7.44 -2.77
CA LYS A 38 4.83 8.10 -2.44
C LYS A 38 4.26 7.56 -1.13
N PHE A 39 4.20 6.25 -0.96
CA PHE A 39 3.72 5.61 0.27
C PHE A 39 4.56 6.00 1.49
N ARG A 40 5.89 6.07 1.36
CA ARG A 40 6.78 6.57 2.42
C ARG A 40 6.47 8.02 2.81
N LYS A 41 6.19 8.88 1.83
CA LYS A 41 5.78 10.28 2.09
C LYS A 41 4.43 10.33 2.82
N THR A 42 3.48 9.48 2.44
CA THR A 42 2.20 9.35 3.15
C THR A 42 2.40 8.86 4.58
N ALA A 43 3.15 7.78 4.80
CA ALA A 43 3.47 7.27 6.13
C ALA A 43 4.09 8.36 7.01
N LYS A 44 5.04 9.13 6.48
CA LYS A 44 5.66 10.24 7.20
C LYS A 44 4.63 11.30 7.63
N LYS A 45 3.79 11.76 6.71
CA LYS A 45 2.75 12.77 7.01
C LYS A 45 1.74 12.27 8.05
N VAL A 46 1.30 11.02 7.92
CA VAL A 46 0.38 10.39 8.87
C VAL A 46 1.02 10.28 10.25
N ASN A 47 2.26 9.78 10.33
CA ASN A 47 2.97 9.68 11.60
C ASN A 47 3.20 11.05 12.24
N GLU A 48 3.50 12.09 11.45
CA GLU A 48 3.59 13.47 11.95
C GLU A 48 2.26 14.01 12.47
N ALA A 49 1.13 13.61 11.87
CA ALA A 49 -0.21 13.95 12.36
C ALA A 49 -0.53 13.21 13.67
N LEU A 50 -0.32 11.88 13.70
CA LEU A 50 -0.53 11.06 14.89
C LEU A 50 0.30 11.53 16.10
N LEU A 51 1.55 11.97 15.87
CA LEU A 51 2.40 12.50 16.94
C LEU A 51 1.91 13.82 17.54
N LYS A 52 1.15 14.61 16.79
CA LYS A 52 0.53 15.84 17.32
C LYS A 52 -0.71 15.54 18.15
N GLU A 53 -1.34 14.39 17.90
CA GLU A 53 -2.61 13.99 18.46
C GLU A 53 -2.38 12.90 19.51
N TYR A 54 -2.31 13.30 20.78
CA TYR A 54 -2.00 12.40 21.91
C TYR A 54 -2.96 11.19 22.06
N LEU A 55 -4.10 11.20 21.38
CA LEU A 55 -5.12 10.16 21.45
C LEU A 55 -4.66 8.81 20.88
N TRP A 56 -3.79 8.82 19.87
CA TRP A 56 -3.38 7.60 19.15
C TRP A 56 -2.26 6.80 19.83
N GLY A 57 -1.75 7.27 20.97
CA GLY A 57 -0.67 6.60 21.70
C GLY A 57 0.55 6.34 20.83
N ASN A 58 1.09 5.13 20.87
CA ASN A 58 2.26 4.71 20.08
C ASN A 58 1.89 4.11 18.71
N THR A 59 0.72 4.45 18.18
CA THR A 59 0.24 3.96 16.90
C THR A 59 0.95 4.66 15.74
N LYS A 60 1.33 3.91 14.70
CA LYS A 60 2.03 4.45 13.52
C LYS A 60 1.79 3.67 12.24
N VAL A 61 2.15 4.30 11.13
CA VAL A 61 2.31 3.67 9.82
C VAL A 61 3.76 3.23 9.66
N TYR A 62 3.97 1.96 9.36
CA TYR A 62 5.29 1.41 9.05
C TYR A 62 5.68 1.68 7.58
N ASP A 63 6.97 1.58 7.27
CA ASP A 63 7.46 1.64 5.88
C ASP A 63 6.65 0.68 5.00
N PRO A 64 6.24 1.09 3.78
CA PRO A 64 5.43 0.24 2.92
C PRO A 64 6.09 -1.10 2.59
N GLU A 65 7.42 -1.22 2.68
CA GLU A 65 8.15 -2.46 2.43
C GLU A 65 8.45 -3.24 3.73
N HIS A 66 7.96 -2.78 4.89
CA HIS A 66 8.15 -3.46 6.16
C HIS A 66 7.33 -4.76 6.22
N ALA A 67 7.93 -5.84 6.74
CA ALA A 67 7.31 -7.17 6.85
C ALA A 67 6.04 -7.24 7.72
N ILE A 68 5.78 -6.20 8.52
CA ILE A 68 4.57 -6.10 9.35
C ILE A 68 3.30 -6.08 8.50
N TRP A 69 3.35 -5.52 7.29
CA TRP A 69 2.20 -5.49 6.39
C TRP A 69 1.77 -6.90 5.98
N GLU A 70 2.73 -7.78 5.71
CA GLU A 70 2.46 -9.18 5.39
C GLU A 70 1.89 -9.91 6.60
N LYS A 71 2.53 -9.77 7.78
CA LYS A 71 2.04 -10.38 9.02
C LYS A 71 0.61 -9.96 9.36
N LYS A 72 0.30 -8.67 9.20
CA LYS A 72 -1.02 -8.10 9.45
C LYS A 72 -2.06 -8.61 8.46
N PHE A 73 -1.72 -8.65 7.16
CA PHE A 73 -2.58 -9.21 6.12
C PHE A 73 -2.92 -10.69 6.39
N LEU A 74 -1.92 -11.52 6.68
CA LEU A 74 -2.12 -12.94 7.01
C LEU A 74 -2.99 -13.11 8.26
N ALA A 75 -2.78 -12.29 9.30
CA ALA A 75 -3.62 -12.32 10.50
C ALA A 75 -5.09 -11.93 10.24
N TYR A 76 -5.37 -11.14 9.20
CA TYR A 76 -6.73 -10.85 8.77
C TYR A 76 -7.33 -11.96 7.92
N GLU A 77 -6.53 -12.59 7.04
CA GLU A 77 -6.94 -13.78 6.28
C GLU A 77 -7.28 -14.96 7.19
N GLU A 78 -6.48 -15.22 8.22
CA GLU A 78 -6.75 -16.26 9.23
C GLU A 78 -8.11 -16.06 9.92
N ARG A 79 -8.45 -14.80 10.20
CA ARG A 79 -9.74 -14.40 10.78
C ARG A 79 -10.84 -14.21 9.75
N LYS A 80 -10.56 -14.48 8.47
CA LYS A 80 -11.50 -14.38 7.35
C LYS A 80 -12.17 -13.01 7.23
N TRP A 81 -11.48 -11.94 7.64
CA TRP A 81 -11.99 -10.57 7.52
C TRP A 81 -13.37 -10.34 8.18
N THR A 82 -13.69 -11.04 9.27
CA THR A 82 -15.04 -11.00 9.88
C THR A 82 -15.25 -9.88 10.90
N ASP A 83 -14.23 -9.06 11.15
CA ASP A 83 -14.33 -7.91 12.07
C ASP A 83 -15.29 -6.85 11.51
N GLU A 84 -16.04 -6.18 12.37
CA GLU A 84 -16.96 -5.09 11.98
C GLU A 84 -16.23 -3.93 11.31
N ASN A 85 -14.97 -3.71 11.67
CA ASN A 85 -14.13 -2.68 11.04
C ASN A 85 -13.89 -2.95 9.54
N PHE A 86 -14.11 -4.17 9.06
CA PHE A 86 -13.99 -4.52 7.64
C PHE A 86 -15.28 -4.36 6.83
N GLU A 87 -16.42 -3.99 7.43
CA GLU A 87 -17.71 -3.89 6.74
C GLU A 87 -17.65 -3.02 5.47
N HIS A 88 -16.90 -1.91 5.53
CA HIS A 88 -16.73 -0.97 4.42
C HIS A 88 -15.43 -1.17 3.63
N THR A 89 -14.69 -2.25 3.90
CA THR A 89 -13.49 -2.58 3.15
C THR A 89 -13.88 -3.20 1.81
N PRO A 90 -13.43 -2.66 0.66
CA PRO A 90 -13.72 -3.25 -0.64
C PRO A 90 -13.07 -4.63 -0.74
N LYS A 91 -13.78 -5.60 -1.34
CA LYS A 91 -13.29 -6.98 -1.49
C LYS A 91 -11.96 -7.02 -2.24
N GLU A 92 -11.75 -6.10 -3.17
CA GLU A 92 -10.52 -5.96 -3.94
C GLU A 92 -9.30 -5.73 -3.04
N ALA A 93 -9.46 -4.99 -1.94
CA ALA A 93 -8.39 -4.74 -0.97
C ALA A 93 -8.05 -6.01 -0.17
N MET A 94 -8.99 -6.95 -0.02
CA MET A 94 -8.80 -8.20 0.71
C MET A 94 -8.15 -9.30 -0.14
N ASN A 95 -8.06 -9.11 -1.46
CA ASN A 95 -7.62 -10.16 -2.38
C ASN A 95 -6.15 -10.59 -2.21
N ASN A 96 -5.26 -9.66 -1.86
CA ASN A 96 -3.83 -9.92 -1.66
C ASN A 96 -3.17 -8.75 -0.91
N LEU A 97 -1.94 -8.99 -0.42
CA LEU A 97 -1.13 -8.02 0.31
C LEU A 97 -0.91 -6.70 -0.46
N GLU A 98 -0.67 -6.76 -1.77
CA GLU A 98 -0.46 -5.54 -2.55
C GLU A 98 -1.73 -4.69 -2.61
N SER A 99 -2.88 -5.28 -2.88
CA SER A 99 -4.16 -4.58 -2.89
C SER A 99 -4.49 -3.96 -1.53
N PHE A 100 -4.26 -4.72 -0.44
CA PHE A 100 -4.48 -4.24 0.92
C PHE A 100 -3.61 -3.03 1.23
N ARG A 101 -2.31 -3.11 0.92
CA ARG A 101 -1.36 -2.02 1.12
C ARG A 101 -1.76 -0.78 0.31
N ASN A 102 -2.12 -0.96 -0.96
CA ASN A 102 -2.56 0.16 -1.81
C ASN A 102 -3.78 0.85 -1.21
N PHE A 103 -4.79 0.07 -0.84
CA PHE A 103 -6.00 0.58 -0.20
C PHE A 103 -5.65 1.42 1.04
N CYS A 104 -4.82 0.89 1.93
CA CYS A 104 -4.44 1.60 3.14
C CYS A 104 -3.74 2.93 2.86
N PHE A 105 -2.71 2.92 2.00
CA PHE A 105 -1.99 4.15 1.69
C PHE A 105 -2.83 5.18 0.93
N GLU A 106 -3.72 4.74 0.04
CA GLU A 106 -4.65 5.62 -0.66
C GLU A 106 -5.67 6.25 0.29
N LYS A 107 -6.26 5.47 1.20
CA LYS A 107 -7.20 6.00 2.20
C LYS A 107 -6.54 6.98 3.15
N MET A 108 -5.36 6.65 3.65
CA MET A 108 -4.62 7.57 4.53
C MET A 108 -4.22 8.86 3.82
N GLU A 109 -3.85 8.80 2.53
CA GLU A 109 -3.51 10.00 1.76
C GLU A 109 -4.74 10.89 1.51
N GLN A 110 -5.88 10.29 1.14
CA GLN A 110 -7.13 11.01 0.82
C GLN A 110 -7.77 11.66 2.06
N ASN A 111 -7.52 11.09 3.23
CA ASN A 111 -8.26 11.42 4.44
C ASN A 111 -7.37 11.91 5.58
N LEU A 112 -6.14 12.34 5.30
CA LEU A 112 -5.19 12.82 6.32
C LEU A 112 -5.79 13.87 7.27
N GLN A 113 -6.67 14.73 6.76
CA GLN A 113 -7.39 15.75 7.53
C GLN A 113 -8.27 15.17 8.64
N GLU A 114 -8.73 13.92 8.52
CA GLU A 114 -9.53 13.24 9.54
C GLU A 114 -8.73 12.98 10.82
N LEU A 115 -7.39 12.98 10.75
CA LEU A 115 -6.56 12.86 11.94
C LEU A 115 -6.40 14.17 12.69
N THR A 116 -6.72 15.31 12.08
CA THR A 116 -6.37 16.62 12.64
C THR A 116 -7.60 17.44 13.03
N GLY A 117 -7.55 18.11 14.19
CA GLY A 117 -8.55 19.10 14.61
C GLY A 117 -9.53 18.62 15.69
N GLU A 118 -10.45 19.50 16.09
CA GLU A 118 -11.38 19.30 17.24
C GLU A 118 -12.35 18.12 17.05
N HIS A 119 -12.53 17.67 15.80
CA HIS A 119 -13.36 16.51 15.44
C HIS A 119 -12.55 15.42 14.74
N GLY A 120 -11.25 15.33 15.02
CA GLY A 120 -10.41 14.24 14.53
C GLY A 120 -10.94 12.88 14.97
N VAL A 121 -10.63 11.84 14.19
CA VAL A 121 -11.03 10.46 14.50
C VAL A 121 -10.46 10.06 15.85
N ASN A 122 -11.36 9.70 16.77
CA ASN A 122 -10.98 9.21 18.09
C ASN A 122 -10.72 7.69 18.01
N PRO A 123 -9.51 7.21 18.35
CA PRO A 123 -9.19 5.79 18.29
C PRO A 123 -10.03 4.92 19.23
N SER A 124 -10.64 5.49 20.26
CA SER A 124 -11.55 4.77 21.18
C SER A 124 -12.97 4.60 20.62
N SER A 125 -13.30 5.26 19.51
CA SER A 125 -14.64 5.26 18.93
C SER A 125 -14.57 5.55 17.42
N ILE A 126 -13.88 4.69 16.67
CA ILE A 126 -13.74 4.81 15.21
C ILE A 126 -15.04 4.34 14.55
N PRO A 127 -15.76 5.19 13.80
CA PRO A 127 -16.91 4.76 13.01
C PRO A 127 -16.51 3.73 11.95
N ALA A 128 -17.37 2.75 11.64
CA ALA A 128 -17.09 1.72 10.64
C ALA A 128 -16.66 2.30 9.27
N VAL A 129 -17.24 3.43 8.85
CA VAL A 129 -16.89 4.12 7.59
C VAL A 129 -15.44 4.61 7.56
N THR A 130 -14.84 4.89 8.71
CA THR A 130 -13.43 5.26 8.87
C THR A 130 -12.60 4.18 9.57
N GLY A 131 -13.12 2.94 9.64
CA GLY A 131 -12.46 1.79 10.25
C GLY A 131 -11.07 1.48 9.69
N TYR A 132 -10.76 1.98 8.49
CA TYR A 132 -9.43 1.88 7.90
C TYR A 132 -8.32 2.49 8.74
N TRP A 133 -8.60 3.45 9.63
CA TRP A 133 -7.57 3.91 10.56
C TRP A 133 -7.16 2.85 11.58
N ASP A 134 -8.05 1.93 11.96
CA ASP A 134 -7.72 0.85 12.87
C ASP A 134 -6.83 -0.21 12.18
N TYR A 135 -7.26 -0.67 11.00
CA TYR A 135 -6.57 -1.76 10.32
C TYR A 135 -5.45 -1.32 9.36
N CYS A 136 -5.22 -0.02 9.13
CA CYS A 136 -4.07 0.46 8.36
C CYS A 136 -2.95 1.03 9.23
N LEU A 137 -3.21 1.25 10.52
CA LEU A 137 -2.19 1.64 11.49
C LEU A 137 -1.75 0.44 12.32
N VAL A 138 -0.63 0.58 13.02
CA VAL A 138 -0.09 -0.47 13.90
C VAL A 138 0.27 0.13 15.24
N SER A 139 -0.33 -0.39 16.31
CA SER A 139 0.04 -0.06 17.69
C SER A 139 1.22 -0.91 18.16
N ASP A 140 1.94 -0.46 19.19
CA ASP A 140 3.04 -1.25 19.78
C ASP A 140 2.58 -2.64 20.28
N ASN A 141 1.35 -2.73 20.80
CA ASN A 141 0.78 -3.99 21.25
C ASN A 141 0.50 -4.93 20.08
N GLU A 142 -0.10 -4.42 19.01
CA GLU A 142 -0.32 -5.19 17.79
C GLU A 142 1.02 -5.63 17.17
N PHE A 143 2.00 -4.73 17.12
CA PHE A 143 3.32 -5.06 16.61
C PHE A 143 3.92 -6.27 17.34
N LYS A 144 3.91 -6.26 18.68
CA LYS A 144 4.38 -7.40 19.49
C LYS A 144 3.63 -8.67 19.16
N GLN A 145 2.30 -8.62 19.14
CA GLN A 145 1.44 -9.78 18.82
C GLN A 145 1.74 -10.36 17.43
N LEU A 146 2.00 -9.52 16.44
CA LEU A 146 2.33 -9.95 15.08
C LEU A 146 3.78 -10.45 14.96
N THR A 147 4.70 -9.97 15.80
CA THR A 147 6.11 -10.38 15.76
C THR A 147 6.45 -11.59 16.60
N GLU A 148 5.70 -11.85 17.66
CA GLU A 148 5.92 -12.95 18.61
C GLU A 148 5.16 -14.24 18.23
N LYS A 149 4.24 -14.18 17.26
CA LYS A 149 3.69 -15.33 16.55
C LYS A 149 4.66 -15.86 15.50
#